data_AF-A0AAV6JXI9-F1
#
_entry.id   AF-A0AAV6JXI9-F1
#
_cell.length_a   1.000
_cell.length_b   1.000
_cell.length_c   1.000
_cell.angle_alpha   90.00
_cell.angle_beta   90.00
_cell.angle_gamma   90.00
#
_symmetry.space_group_name_H-M   'P 1'
#
loop_
_entity.id
_entity.type
_entity.pdbx_description
1 polymer ?
#
loop_
_entity_poly.entity_id
_entity_poly.type
_entity_poly.pdbx_seq_one_letter_code
_entity_poly.pdbx_strand_id
1 'polypeptide(L)' 'MPTTNKPEYEAAVSRIKEENNRMLMRRSRYFILQLATEIAKVNQLELKENERNNALNNEKYLLPPSLFKYPAS' A
#
# COMPACT_ATOMS: atom_id res chain seq x y z
N MET A 1 -24.22 28.76 13.86
CA MET A 1 -23.80 27.39 13.50
C MET A 1 -22.88 26.88 14.61
N PRO A 2 -23.18 25.77 15.29
CA PRO A 2 -22.34 25.32 16.40
C PRO A 2 -20.97 24.89 15.87
N THR A 3 -19.92 25.53 16.35
CA THR A 3 -18.49 25.24 16.05
C THR A 3 -17.97 24.06 16.87
N THR A 4 -18.81 23.07 17.18
CA THR A 4 -18.54 22.04 18.20
C THR A 4 -17.94 20.74 17.64
N ASN A 5 -17.91 20.55 16.32
CA ASN A 5 -17.57 19.23 15.74
C ASN A 5 -16.25 19.21 14.94
N LYS A 6 -15.45 20.28 14.98
CA LYS A 6 -14.21 20.36 14.18
C LYS A 6 -13.22 19.22 14.50
N PRO A 7 -12.93 18.90 15.77
CA PRO A 7 -12.02 17.79 16.10
C PRO A 7 -12.56 16.42 15.66
N GLU A 8 -13.86 16.19 15.82
CA GLU A 8 -14.52 14.94 15.40
C GLU A 8 -14.50 14.77 13.89
N TYR A 9 -14.74 15.87 13.16
CA TYR A 9 -14.64 15.92 11.71
C TYR A 9 -13.21 15.63 11.23
N GLU A 10 -12.20 16.26 11.83
CA GLU A 10 -10.79 16.01 11.50
C GLU A 10 -10.37 14.55 11.77
N ALA A 11 -10.87 13.96 12.87
CA ALA A 11 -10.65 12.55 13.19
C ALA A 11 -11.34 11.61 12.19
N ALA A 12 -12.57 11.93 11.76
CA ALA A 12 -13.27 11.15 10.75
C ALA A 12 -12.57 11.22 9.38
N VAL A 13 -12.15 12.41 8.95
CA VAL A 13 -11.38 12.61 7.71
C VAL A 13 -10.06 11.83 7.74
N SER A 14 -9.35 11.83 8.88
CA SER A 14 -8.11 11.07 9.03
C SER A 14 -8.34 9.56 8.88
N ARG A 15 -9.39 9.01 9.51
CA ARG A 15 -9.75 7.59 9.36
C ARG A 15 -10.10 7.22 7.93
N ILE A 16 -10.88 8.06 7.24
CA ILE A 16 -11.24 7.84 5.83
C ILE A 16 -10.00 7.85 4.94
N LYS A 17 -9.08 8.81 5.15
CA LYS A 17 -7.81 8.86 4.41
C LYS A 17 -6.98 7.61 4.63
N GLU A 18 -6.88 7.14 5.87
CA GLU A 18 -6.13 5.93 6.19
C GLU A 18 -6.71 4.69 5.50
N GLU A 19 -8.03 4.50 5.54
CA GLU A 19 -8.68 3.36 4.88
C GLU A 19 -8.57 3.44 3.36
N ASN A 20 -8.71 4.63 2.77
CA ASN A 20 -8.50 4.84 1.34
C ASN A 20 -7.06 4.50 0.92
N ASN A 21 -6.08 4.92 1.70
CA ASN A 21 -4.68 4.57 1.45
C ASN A 21 -4.46 3.07 1.55
N ARG A 22 -5.03 2.38 2.55
CA ARG A 22 -4.98 0.92 2.66
C ARG A 22 -5.60 0.23 1.45
N MET A 23 -6.75 0.70 0.97
CA MET A 23 -7.39 0.17 -0.24
C MET A 23 -6.53 0.37 -1.49
N LEU A 24 -5.93 1.55 -1.67
CA LEU A 24 -5.03 1.83 -2.79
C LEU A 24 -3.80 0.92 -2.76
N MET A 25 -3.21 0.71 -1.59
CA MET A 25 -2.07 -0.18 -1.43
C MET A 25 -2.43 -1.64 -1.75
N ARG A 26 -3.59 -2.12 -1.29
CA ARG A 26 -4.09 -3.48 -1.64
C ARG A 26 -4.27 -3.65 -3.14
N ARG A 27 -4.89 -2.67 -3.82
CA ARG A 27 -5.04 -2.68 -5.29
C ARG A 27 -3.70 -2.67 -6.01
N SER A 28 -2.77 -1.84 -5.56
CA SER A 28 -1.42 -1.76 -6.13
C SER A 28 -0.68 -3.09 -6.02
N ARG A 29 -0.77 -3.77 -4.86
CA ARG A 29 -0.21 -5.12 -4.65
C ARG A 29 -0.80 -6.15 -5.61
N TYR A 30 -2.12 -6.12 -5.81
CA TYR A 30 -2.79 -7.00 -6.77
C TYR A 30 -2.22 -6.82 -8.18
N PHE A 31 -2.08 -5.58 -8.65
CA PHE A 31 -1.52 -5.31 -9.98
C PHE A 31 -0.03 -5.68 -10.10
N ILE A 32 0.78 -5.45 -9.06
CA ILE A 32 2.18 -5.87 -9.04
C ILE A 32 2.29 -7.40 -9.14
N LEU A 33 1.45 -8.13 -8.38
CA LEU A 33 1.44 -9.58 -8.44
C LEU A 33 0.98 -10.10 -9.81
N GLN A 34 -0.06 -9.48 -10.40
CA GLN A 34 -0.49 -9.80 -11.76
C GLN A 34 0.62 -9.58 -12.76
N LEU A 35 1.28 -8.42 -12.73
CA LEU A 35 2.39 -8.09 -13.62
C LEU A 35 3.53 -9.09 -13.47
N ALA A 36 3.94 -9.41 -12.24
CA ALA A 36 4.98 -10.39 -11.98
C ALA A 36 4.59 -11.77 -12.55
N THR A 37 3.33 -12.17 -12.38
CA THR A 37 2.78 -13.43 -12.91
C THR A 37 2.85 -13.49 -14.43
N GLU A 38 2.46 -12.40 -15.11
CA GLU A 38 2.54 -12.33 -16.57
C GLU A 38 4.00 -12.35 -17.07
N ILE A 39 4.92 -11.65 -16.39
CA ILE A 39 6.35 -11.70 -16.72
C ILE A 39 6.90 -13.13 -16.56
N ALA A 40 6.53 -13.84 -15.50
CA ALA A 40 6.96 -15.21 -15.27
C ALA A 40 6.43 -16.15 -16.37
N LYS A 41 5.14 -16.03 -16.74
CA LYS A 41 4.55 -16.78 -17.85
C LYS A 41 5.28 -16.55 -19.18
N VAL A 42 5.58 -15.29 -19.52
CA VAL A 42 6.31 -14.93 -20.75
C VAL A 42 7.69 -15.58 -20.78
N ASN A 43 8.36 -15.66 -19.64
CA ASN A 43 9.69 -16.25 -19.53
C ASN A 43 9.68 -17.78 -19.33
N GLN A 44 8.50 -18.44 -19.36
CA GLN A 44 8.35 -19.87 -19.05
C GLN A 44 8.92 -20.26 -17.67
N LEU A 45 8.89 -19.32 -16.73
CA LEU A 45 9.33 -19.51 -15.35
C LEU A 45 8.12 -19.59 -14.42
N GLU A 46 8.22 -20.40 -13.37
CA GLU A 46 7.25 -20.36 -12.27
C GLU A 46 7.68 -19.33 -11.23
N LEU A 47 6.73 -18.49 -10.84
CA LEU A 47 6.90 -17.51 -9.78
C LEU A 47 7.03 -18.25 -8.45
N LYS A 48 8.22 -18.21 -7.85
CA LYS A 48 8.51 -18.88 -6.58
C LYS A 48 7.72 -18.24 -5.46
N GLU A 49 7.46 -19.00 -4.41
CA GLU A 49 6.64 -18.55 -3.28
C GLU A 49 7.20 -17.29 -2.60
N ASN A 50 8.53 -17.18 -2.50
CA ASN A 50 9.21 -15.99 -1.99
C ASN A 50 9.01 -14.74 -2.87
N GLU A 51 8.91 -14.89 -4.19
CA GLU A 51 8.68 -13.78 -5.13
C GLU A 51 7.22 -13.29 -5.06
N ARG A 52 6.26 -14.22 -4.91
CA ARG A 52 4.86 -13.86 -4.62
C ARG A 52 4.75 -13.16 -3.27
N ASN A 53 5.42 -13.69 -2.25
CA ASN A 53 5.41 -13.12 -0.92
C ASN A 53 6.10 -11.75 -0.89
N ASN A 54 7.13 -11.49 -1.68
CA ASN A 54 7.73 -10.15 -1.78
C ASN A 54 6.81 -9.13 -2.46
N ALA A 55 6.03 -9.53 -3.46
CA ALA A 55 5.01 -8.67 -4.07
C ALA A 55 3.87 -8.33 -3.08
N LEU A 56 3.57 -9.24 -2.16
CA LEU A 56 2.48 -9.12 -1.18
C LEU A 56 2.93 -8.47 0.15
N ASN A 57 4.16 -8.72 0.61
CA ASN A 57 4.71 -8.32 1.92
C ASN A 57 5.59 -7.07 1.86
N ASN A 58 5.51 -6.26 0.80
CA ASN A 58 6.16 -4.95 0.76
C ASN A 58 5.42 -3.97 1.70
N GLU A 59 5.50 -4.22 3.01
CA GLU A 59 4.96 -3.43 4.10
C GLU A 59 5.84 -2.20 4.40
N LYS A 60 7.04 -2.12 3.84
CA LYS A 60 7.86 -0.89 3.86
C LYS A 60 7.07 0.33 3.38
N TYR A 61 6.09 0.12 2.48
CA TYR A 61 5.24 1.19 1.98
C TYR A 61 3.97 1.47 2.82
N LEU A 62 3.69 0.66 3.84
CA LEU A 62 2.62 0.85 4.83
C LEU A 62 3.13 1.45 6.14
N LEU A 63 4.45 1.61 6.27
CA LEU A 63 5.02 2.33 7.40
C LEU A 63 4.47 3.75 7.40
N PRO A 64 4.11 4.32 8.56
CA PRO A 64 3.74 5.73 8.65
C PRO A 64 4.81 6.60 7.98
N PRO A 65 4.43 7.73 7.34
CA PRO A 65 5.36 8.63 6.65
C PRO A 65 6.61 8.99 7.48
N SER A 66 6.49 8.99 8.81
CA SER A 66 7.58 9.22 9.77
C SER A 66 8.72 8.19 9.75
N LEU A 67 8.51 7.01 9.18
CA LEU A 67 9.50 5.94 9.10
C LEU A 67 10.17 5.83 7.73
N PHE A 68 9.71 6.60 6.73
CA PHE A 68 10.44 6.76 5.48
C PHE A 68 11.56 7.78 5.69
N LYS A 69 12.72 7.31 6.17
CA LYS A 69 13.95 8.06 5.97
C LYS A 69 14.36 7.87 4.51
N TYR A 70 14.08 8.87 3.68
CA TYR A 70 14.68 8.95 2.34
C TYR A 70 16.20 8.97 2.52
N PRO A 71 16.95 8.10 1.82
CA PRO A 71 18.39 8.23 1.80
C PRO A 71 18.72 9.60 1.19
N ALA A 72 19.49 10.41 1.92
CA ALA A 72 20.05 11.63 1.39
C ALA A 72 20.90 11.26 0.16
N SER A 73 20.58 11.91 -0.95
CA SER A 73 21.32 11.81 -2.22
C SER A 73 22.73 12.38 -2.07
#